data_AF-A0AA39P5A9-F1
#
_entry.id   AF-A0AA39P5A9-F1
#
_cell.length_a   1.000
_cell.length_b   1.000
_cell.length_c   1.000
_cell.angle_alpha   90.00
_cell.angle_beta   90.00
_cell.angle_gamma   90.00
#
_symmetry.space_group_name_H-M   'P 1'
#
loop_
_entity.id
_entity.type
_entity.pdbx_description
1 polymer ?
#
loop_
_entity_poly.entity_id
_entity_poly.type
_entity_poly.pdbx_seq_one_letter_code
_entity_poly.pdbx_strand_id
1 'polypeptide(L)'
;MFYKVVWQLELRYPPPRELPVLPFILLVLLKLQGWMHHGNSEAAHVQAKQAIDGLDIRELLALLDAPTKATSNAWLEMRREGWVPQSFVEQGQMRVREFVRWYPDTEKAWRQIGLGYFPGSYIIPSHDL
;
A
#
# COMPACT_ATOMS: atom_id res chain seq x y z
N MET A 1 -22.95 11.09 -2.87
CA MET A 1 -23.92 10.71 -1.82
C MET A 1 -23.56 9.39 -1.09
N PHE A 2 -22.65 8.56 -1.62
CA PHE A 2 -22.20 7.31 -0.99
C PHE A 2 -21.21 7.45 0.18
N TYR A 3 -20.48 8.58 0.26
CA TYR A 3 -19.36 8.75 1.20
C TYR A 3 -19.74 9.06 2.66
N LYS A 4 -21.00 9.44 2.94
CA LYS A 4 -21.49 9.66 4.31
C LYS A 4 -21.85 8.36 5.04
N VAL A 5 -22.15 7.28 4.31
CA VAL A 5 -22.67 6.03 4.88
C VAL A 5 -21.54 5.17 5.47
N VAL A 6 -20.38 5.10 4.81
CA VAL A 6 -19.27 4.23 5.23
C VAL A 6 -18.72 4.64 6.61
N TRP A 7 -18.52 5.94 6.86
CA TRP A 7 -17.97 6.42 8.14
C TRP A 7 -19.03 6.61 9.24
N GLN A 8 -20.32 6.72 8.90
CA GLN A 8 -21.37 6.56 9.90
C GLN A 8 -21.45 5.12 10.42
N LEU A 9 -20.97 4.13 9.67
CA LEU A 9 -20.94 2.73 10.13
C LEU A 9 -19.78 2.46 11.09
N GLU A 10 -18.58 3.01 10.89
CA GLU A 10 -17.46 2.84 11.86
C GLU A 10 -17.73 3.49 13.23
N LEU A 11 -18.44 4.62 13.26
CA LEU A 11 -18.87 5.24 14.51
C LEU A 11 -20.04 4.52 15.18
N ARG A 12 -20.78 3.68 14.44
CA ARG A 12 -21.99 2.97 14.90
C ARG A 12 -21.75 1.47 15.14
N TYR A 13 -20.69 0.93 14.55
CA TYR A 13 -20.19 -0.43 14.67
C TYR A 13 -18.67 -0.31 14.78
N PRO A 14 -18.12 -0.05 15.98
CA PRO A 14 -16.69 -0.23 16.18
C PRO A 14 -16.33 -1.63 15.66
N PRO A 15 -15.21 -1.79 14.92
CA PRO A 15 -14.81 -3.11 14.45
C PRO A 15 -14.85 -4.05 15.66
N PRO A 16 -15.52 -5.21 15.55
CA PRO A 16 -15.56 -6.15 16.65
C PRO A 16 -14.13 -6.34 17.13
N ARG A 17 -13.86 -6.10 18.41
CA ARG A 17 -12.51 -6.16 19.00
C ARG A 17 -11.82 -7.53 18.82
N GLU A 18 -12.53 -8.48 18.21
CA GLU A 18 -12.22 -9.88 18.00
C GLU A 18 -11.94 -10.21 16.51
N LEU A 19 -12.10 -9.28 15.58
CA LEU A 19 -11.79 -9.51 14.17
C LEU A 19 -10.44 -8.92 13.78
N PRO A 20 -9.51 -9.72 13.22
CA PRO A 20 -8.27 -9.19 12.68
C PRO A 20 -8.57 -8.33 11.45
N VAL A 21 -8.45 -7.02 11.58
CA VAL A 21 -8.52 -6.07 10.46
C VAL A 21 -7.12 -5.91 9.89
N LEU A 22 -6.94 -6.25 8.62
CA LEU A 22 -5.66 -6.04 7.95
C LEU A 22 -5.40 -4.53 7.79
N PRO A 23 -4.24 -4.01 8.20
CA PRO A 23 -3.86 -2.63 7.92
C PRO A 23 -3.97 -2.32 6.42
N PHE A 24 -4.51 -1.16 6.10
CA PHE A 24 -4.76 -0.77 4.71
C PHE A 24 -3.47 -0.80 3.86
N ILE A 25 -2.33 -0.42 4.43
CA ILE A 25 -1.04 -0.46 3.73
C ILE A 25 -0.65 -1.90 3.31
N LEU A 26 -0.99 -2.91 4.11
CA LEU A 26 -0.73 -4.30 3.76
C LEU A 26 -1.62 -4.79 2.63
N LEU A 27 -2.88 -4.35 2.60
CA LEU A 27 -3.76 -4.63 1.47
C LEU A 27 -3.16 -4.09 0.16
N VAL A 28 -2.63 -2.86 0.18
CA VAL A 28 -1.97 -2.26 -0.99
C VAL A 28 -0.76 -3.08 -1.44
N LEU A 29 0.09 -3.50 -0.49
CA LEU A 29 1.29 -4.29 -0.81
C LEU A 29 0.98 -5.70 -1.34
N LEU A 30 -0.10 -6.31 -0.85
CA LEU A 30 -0.58 -7.60 -1.35
C LEU A 30 -1.13 -7.46 -2.77
N LYS A 31 -1.89 -6.40 -3.06
CA LYS A 31 -2.33 -6.09 -4.43
C LYS A 31 -1.15 -5.88 -5.37
N LEU A 32 -0.14 -5.15 -4.90
CA LEU A 32 1.11 -4.91 -5.63
C LEU A 32 1.91 -6.19 -5.91
N GLN A 33 1.92 -7.13 -4.97
CA GLN A 33 2.47 -8.47 -5.18
C GLN A 33 1.69 -9.24 -6.25
N GLY A 34 0.36 -9.22 -6.19
CA GLY A 34 -0.51 -9.83 -7.20
C GLY A 34 -0.25 -9.28 -8.60
N TRP A 35 -0.19 -7.95 -8.74
CA TRP A 35 0.15 -7.26 -9.99
C TRP A 35 1.45 -7.78 -10.61
N MET A 36 2.53 -7.86 -9.83
CA MET A 36 3.82 -8.34 -10.33
C MET A 36 3.78 -9.83 -10.68
N HIS A 37 3.09 -10.66 -9.88
CA HIS A 37 2.94 -12.09 -10.17
C HIS A 37 2.15 -12.34 -11.45
N HIS A 38 1.06 -11.58 -11.67
CA HIS A 38 0.26 -11.69 -12.88
C HIS A 38 1.07 -11.25 -14.11
N GLY A 39 1.82 -10.14 -14.02
CA GLY A 39 2.68 -9.68 -15.12
C GLY A 39 3.75 -10.67 -15.55
N ASN A 40 4.29 -11.43 -14.59
CA ASN A 40 5.31 -12.45 -14.82
C ASN A 40 4.73 -13.83 -15.21
N SER A 41 3.41 -13.96 -15.35
CA SER A 41 2.78 -15.25 -15.70
C SER A 41 2.88 -15.55 -17.19
N GLU A 42 3.23 -16.78 -17.54
CA GLU A 42 3.18 -17.29 -18.93
C GLU A 42 1.74 -17.55 -19.40
N ALA A 43 0.79 -17.67 -18.47
CA ALA A 43 -0.60 -17.92 -18.79
C ALA A 43 -1.31 -16.60 -19.13
N ALA A 44 -1.68 -16.41 -20.41
CA ALA A 44 -2.29 -15.17 -20.90
C ALA A 44 -3.51 -14.69 -20.10
N HIS A 45 -4.36 -15.61 -19.62
CA HIS A 45 -5.54 -15.27 -18.82
C HIS A 45 -5.18 -14.77 -17.40
N VAL A 46 -4.01 -15.16 -16.87
CA VAL A 46 -3.48 -14.65 -15.61
C VAL A 46 -2.82 -13.30 -15.84
N GLN A 47 -2.03 -13.17 -16.91
CA GLN A 47 -1.40 -11.90 -17.29
C GLN A 47 -2.43 -10.79 -17.57
N ALA A 48 -3.56 -11.13 -18.18
CA ALA A 48 -4.66 -10.19 -18.41
C ALA A 48 -5.18 -9.52 -17.12
N LYS A 49 -5.03 -10.17 -15.95
CA LYS A 49 -5.42 -9.59 -14.65
C LYS A 49 -4.50 -8.46 -14.19
N GLN A 50 -3.27 -8.40 -14.70
CA GLN A 50 -2.31 -7.35 -14.35
C GLN A 50 -2.85 -5.94 -14.64
N ALA A 51 -3.60 -5.77 -15.74
CA ALA A 51 -4.21 -4.48 -16.07
C ALA A 51 -5.24 -4.05 -15.01
N ILE A 52 -6.05 -5.00 -14.54
CA ILE A 52 -7.05 -4.77 -13.49
C ILE A 52 -6.37 -4.44 -12.16
N ASP A 53 -5.34 -5.19 -11.77
CA ASP A 53 -4.60 -4.87 -10.55
C ASP A 53 -3.96 -3.48 -10.61
N GLY A 54 -3.48 -3.06 -11.79
CA GLY A 54 -2.95 -1.71 -12.00
C GLY A 54 -3.98 -0.62 -11.74
N LEU A 55 -5.22 -0.81 -12.18
CA LEU A 55 -6.34 0.10 -11.89
C LEU A 55 -6.69 0.09 -10.39
N ASP A 56 -6.84 -1.10 -9.79
CA ASP A 56 -7.13 -1.26 -8.36
C ASP A 56 -6.10 -0.53 -7.49
N ILE A 57 -4.81 -0.70 -7.77
CA ILE A 57 -3.73 -0.07 -7.00
C ILE A 57 -3.81 1.46 -7.11
N ARG A 58 -4.09 2.00 -8.30
CA ARG A 58 -4.25 3.45 -8.50
C ARG A 58 -5.44 4.00 -7.71
N GLU A 59 -6.56 3.27 -7.69
CA GLU A 59 -7.73 3.64 -6.88
C GLU A 59 -7.40 3.60 -5.37
N LEU A 60 -6.70 2.57 -4.90
CA LEU A 60 -6.27 2.47 -3.50
C LEU A 60 -5.32 3.61 -3.10
N LEU A 61 -4.42 4.03 -3.98
CA LEU A 61 -3.54 5.18 -3.75
C LEU A 61 -4.33 6.49 -3.69
N ALA A 62 -5.35 6.67 -4.53
CA ALA A 62 -6.22 7.83 -4.47
C ALA A 62 -7.00 7.89 -3.14
N LEU A 63 -7.36 6.73 -2.56
CA LEU A 63 -7.97 6.66 -1.24
C LEU A 63 -7.00 7.06 -0.10
N LEU A 64 -5.70 6.83 -0.28
CA LEU A 64 -4.64 7.22 0.66
C LEU A 64 -4.30 8.70 0.61
N ASP A 65 -4.35 9.32 -0.58
CA ASP A 65 -4.08 10.76 -0.75
C ASP A 65 -5.24 11.65 -0.25
N ALA A 66 -6.38 11.06 0.14
CA ALA A 66 -7.48 11.81 0.72
C ALA A 66 -7.04 12.46 2.06
N PRO A 67 -7.24 13.78 2.26
CA PRO A 67 -6.64 14.60 3.33
C PRO A 67 -7.04 14.23 4.77
N THR A 68 -7.82 13.16 4.96
CA THR A 68 -8.28 12.66 6.24
C THR A 68 -7.89 11.20 6.53
N LYS A 69 -7.19 10.51 5.61
CA LYS A 69 -7.18 9.03 5.61
C LYS A 69 -5.84 8.31 5.76
N ALA A 70 -4.70 8.93 5.45
CA ALA A 70 -3.40 8.31 5.72
C ALA A 70 -2.78 8.98 6.94
N THR A 71 -2.64 8.23 8.04
CA THR A 71 -1.59 8.54 9.00
C THR A 71 -0.28 8.51 8.22
N SER A 72 0.24 9.70 7.93
CA SER A 72 1.64 9.88 7.53
C SER A 72 2.46 8.96 8.44
N ASN A 73 3.19 8.00 7.86
CA ASN A 73 3.98 6.96 8.56
C ASN A 73 3.33 5.59 8.84
N ALA A 74 2.14 5.23 8.34
CA ALA A 74 1.56 3.88 8.53
C ALA A 74 2.53 2.73 8.14
N TRP A 75 3.35 2.94 7.11
CA TRP A 75 4.43 2.02 6.73
C TRP A 75 5.55 1.91 7.78
N LEU A 76 5.94 3.04 8.36
CA LEU A 76 7.00 3.11 9.37
C LEU A 76 6.53 2.47 10.68
N GLU A 77 5.27 2.68 11.06
CA GLU A 77 4.62 2.03 12.20
C GLU A 77 4.59 0.52 12.02
N MET A 78 4.13 0.04 10.85
CA MET A 78 4.13 -1.39 10.52
C MET A 78 5.53 -2.02 10.60
N ARG A 79 6.56 -1.30 10.15
CA ARG A 79 7.96 -1.76 10.27
C ARG A 79 8.43 -1.82 11.72
N ARG A 80 8.02 -0.87 12.58
CA ARG A 80 8.39 -0.83 14.00
C ARG A 80 7.78 -1.97 14.81
N GLU A 81 6.55 -2.39 14.50
CA GLU A 81 5.85 -3.42 15.28
C GLU A 81 6.37 -4.85 15.05
N GLY A 82 7.17 -5.10 14.01
CA GLY A 82 7.95 -6.33 13.84
C GLY A 82 7.16 -7.62 13.54
N TRP A 83 5.83 -7.57 13.45
CA TRP A 83 5.01 -8.74 13.11
C TRP A 83 4.94 -9.03 11.60
N VAL A 84 5.34 -8.08 10.76
CA VAL A 84 5.48 -8.27 9.31
C VAL A 84 6.93 -8.68 9.00
N PRO A 85 7.15 -9.77 8.24
CA PRO A 85 8.50 -10.18 7.86
C PRO A 85 9.25 -9.07 7.12
N GLN A 86 10.50 -8.81 7.51
CA GLN A 86 11.35 -7.81 6.87
C GLN A 86 11.54 -8.06 5.37
N SER A 87 11.58 -9.33 4.95
CA SER A 87 11.62 -9.70 3.53
C SER A 87 10.38 -9.25 2.75
N PHE A 88 9.19 -9.29 3.38
CA PHE A 88 7.96 -8.78 2.77
C PHE A 88 8.04 -7.27 2.58
N VAL A 89 8.59 -6.55 3.57
CA VAL A 89 8.81 -5.10 3.54
C VAL A 89 9.75 -4.71 2.38
N GLU A 90 10.89 -5.39 2.26
CA GLU A 90 11.88 -5.14 1.20
C GLU A 90 11.35 -5.43 -0.20
N GLN A 91 10.64 -6.56 -0.35
CA GLN A 91 9.97 -6.90 -1.60
C GLN A 91 8.86 -5.90 -1.93
N GLY A 92 8.15 -5.37 -0.94
CA GLY A 92 7.20 -4.28 -1.10
C GLY A 92 7.83 -3.06 -1.76
N GLN A 93 8.97 -2.59 -1.25
CA GLN A 93 9.68 -1.46 -1.86
C GLN A 93 10.15 -1.75 -3.29
N MET A 94 10.67 -2.96 -3.54
CA MET A 94 11.06 -3.36 -4.89
C MET A 94 9.88 -3.30 -5.86
N ARG A 95 8.73 -3.85 -5.45
CA ARG A 95 7.52 -3.83 -6.27
C ARG A 95 7.00 -2.41 -6.51
N VAL A 96 7.10 -1.51 -5.52
CA VAL A 96 6.71 -0.10 -5.71
C VAL A 96 7.57 0.55 -6.78
N ARG A 97 8.89 0.32 -6.75
CA ARG A 97 9.79 0.85 -7.78
C ARG A 97 9.43 0.33 -9.16
N GLU A 98 9.11 -0.95 -9.28
CA GLU A 98 8.68 -1.52 -10.55
C GLU A 98 7.35 -0.92 -11.01
N PHE A 99 6.36 -0.82 -10.12
CA PHE A 99 5.06 -0.23 -10.44
C PHE A 99 5.17 1.23 -10.90
N VAL A 100 6.00 2.04 -10.26
CA VAL A 100 6.25 3.44 -10.66
C VAL A 100 6.87 3.54 -12.06
N ARG A 101 7.64 2.54 -12.52
CA ARG A 101 8.15 2.54 -13.91
C ARG A 101 7.02 2.42 -14.93
N TRP A 102 5.96 1.69 -14.59
CA TRP A 102 4.79 1.50 -15.45
C TRP A 102 3.75 2.62 -15.27
N TYR A 103 3.63 3.15 -14.05
CA TYR A 103 2.65 4.18 -13.66
C TYR A 103 3.35 5.35 -12.93
N PRO A 104 4.14 6.16 -13.65
CA PRO A 104 4.95 7.22 -13.05
C PRO A 104 4.12 8.32 -12.38
N ASP A 105 2.86 8.50 -12.77
CA ASP A 105 1.90 9.42 -12.14
C ASP A 105 1.62 9.07 -10.67
N THR A 106 1.90 7.83 -10.24
CA THR A 106 1.63 7.36 -8.88
C THR A 106 2.75 7.63 -7.87
N GLU A 107 3.93 8.05 -8.32
CA GLU A 107 5.13 8.19 -7.47
C GLU A 107 4.90 9.09 -6.25
N LYS A 108 4.18 10.20 -6.42
CA LYS A 108 3.88 11.13 -5.33
C LYS A 108 3.07 10.46 -4.22
N ALA A 109 2.05 9.68 -4.57
CA ALA A 109 1.19 8.98 -3.62
C ALA A 109 1.97 7.96 -2.80
N TRP A 110 2.90 7.22 -3.43
CA TRP A 110 3.79 6.31 -2.71
C TRP A 110 4.68 7.05 -1.72
N ARG A 111 5.28 8.17 -2.13
CA ARG A 111 6.16 8.98 -1.26
C ARG A 111 5.45 9.50 -0.03
N GLN A 112 4.19 9.93 -0.17
CA GLN A 112 3.37 10.43 0.95
C GLN A 112 3.12 9.36 2.02
N ILE A 113 3.05 8.08 1.65
CA ILE A 113 2.84 6.98 2.60
C ILE A 113 4.14 6.33 3.08
N GLY A 114 5.30 6.93 2.78
CA GLY A 114 6.62 6.45 3.21
C GLY A 114 7.22 5.34 2.34
N LEU A 115 6.73 5.16 1.11
CA LEU A 115 7.18 4.17 0.14
C LEU A 115 7.70 4.84 -1.14
N GLY A 116 8.52 4.14 -1.93
CA GLY A 116 8.95 4.62 -3.24
C GLY A 116 10.45 4.92 -3.35
N TYR A 117 10.82 5.54 -4.47
CA TYR A 117 12.21 5.84 -4.79
C TYR A 117 12.73 6.93 -3.83
N PHE A 118 13.73 6.56 -3.02
CA PHE A 118 14.57 7.52 -2.31
C PHE A 118 15.83 7.72 -3.16
N PRO A 119 15.93 8.77 -3.99
CA PRO A 119 17.21 9.11 -4.61
C PRO A 119 18.16 9.56 -3.50
N GLY A 120 19.07 8.67 -3.08
CA GLY A 120 20.14 8.96 -2.14
C GLY A 120 19.72 8.96 -0.67
N SER A 121 20.36 8.10 0.12
CA SER A 121 20.69 8.31 1.54
C SER A 121 19.63 9.03 2.40
N TYR A 122 18.50 8.40 2.68
CA TYR A 122 17.80 8.71 3.93
C TYR A 122 18.50 7.95 5.06
N ILE A 123 19.41 8.63 5.75
CA ILE A 123 19.88 8.18 7.06
C ILE A 123 18.69 8.26 8.00
N ILE A 124 18.25 7.12 8.52
CA ILE A 124 17.29 7.05 9.62
C ILE A 124 17.97 7.77 10.80
N PRO A 125 17.42 8.86 11.34
CA PRO A 125 18.00 9.50 12.52
C PRO A 125 18.04 8.46 13.64
N SER A 126 19.23 8.20 14.17
CA SER A 126 19.53 7.22 15.21
C SER A 126 18.95 7.57 16.60
N HIS A 127 17.95 8.46 16.66
CA HIS A 127 17.39 8.95 17.91
C HIS A 127 16.09 8.24 18.35
N ASP A 128 15.61 7.26 17.59
CA ASP A 128 14.38 6.51 17.90
C ASP A 128 14.62 4.99 18.07
N LEU A 129 15.76 4.60 18.68
CA LEU A 129 15.96 3.23 19.23
C LEU A 129 15.99 3.28 20.75
#